data_AF-A0AAW0RAN3-F1
#
_entry.id   AF-A0AAW0RAN3-F1
#
_cell.length_a   1.000
_cell.length_b   1.000
_cell.length_c   1.000
_cell.angle_alpha   90.00
_cell.angle_beta   90.00
_cell.angle_gamma   90.00
#
_symmetry.space_group_name_H-M   'P 1'
#
loop_
_entity.id
_entity.type
_entity.pdbx_description
1 polymer ?
#
loop_
_entity_poly.entity_id
_entity_poly.type
_entity_poly.pdbx_seq_one_letter_code
_entity_poly.pdbx_strand_id
1 'polypeptide(L)'
;MSTINRSSSLVRLLAAFFTLFIALGFCAALPVSSSSDVVVDSGLEVRGNTPSKPSKEATVKMGDTKFFDFKKGYTKVGSSGFNSCLGALIVSDGGAIIGHYTATHTDIKDEFQFNTKDANTRIKELYSANKNSIKGNVKTYVYVQKDNQSAAKWSEELKKIIKDNTGIQPEVKLYGDYTKKQNSGGFTVTIKEKKKGKTSYSVKWA
;
A
#
# COMPACT_ATOMS: atom_id res chain seq x y z
N MET A 1 67.18 12.54 36.57
CA MET A 1 66.13 12.70 35.54
C MET A 1 64.89 11.97 36.04
N SER A 2 63.89 12.71 36.53
CA SER A 2 62.68 12.14 37.15
C SER A 2 61.54 12.22 36.13
N THR A 3 61.14 11.09 35.56
CA THR A 3 59.96 11.00 34.69
C THR A 3 58.70 10.94 35.54
N ILE A 4 57.94 12.03 35.50
CA ILE A 4 56.65 12.16 36.18
C ILE A 4 55.62 11.32 35.42
N ASN A 5 55.25 10.19 36.04
CA ASN A 5 54.17 9.32 35.60
C ASN A 5 52.83 9.95 36.02
N ARG A 6 52.29 10.88 35.22
CA ARG A 6 50.98 11.53 35.45
C ARG A 6 50.14 11.54 34.17
N SER A 7 49.55 10.40 33.84
CA SER A 7 48.47 10.37 32.81
C SER A 7 47.41 9.29 33.03
N SER A 8 47.48 8.51 34.11
CA SER A 8 46.59 7.36 34.34
C SER A 8 45.23 7.72 34.95
N SER A 9 45.18 8.70 35.86
CA SER A 9 43.94 9.03 36.59
C SER A 9 42.95 9.85 35.75
N LEU A 10 43.44 10.76 34.91
CA LEU A 10 42.61 11.65 34.10
C LEU A 10 41.94 10.93 32.93
N VAL A 11 42.64 9.95 32.33
CA VAL A 11 42.10 9.09 31.26
C VAL A 11 41.03 8.14 31.79
N ARG A 12 41.22 7.59 33.00
CA ARG A 12 40.22 6.73 33.66
C ARG A 12 38.96 7.52 34.07
N LEU A 13 39.12 8.78 34.49
CA LEU A 13 37.99 9.67 34.79
C LEU A 13 37.22 10.04 33.52
N LEU A 14 37.90 10.35 32.40
CA LEU A 14 37.26 10.62 31.11
C LEU A 14 36.49 9.40 30.58
N ALA A 15 37.06 8.20 30.72
CA ALA A 15 36.41 6.96 30.30
C ALA A 15 35.14 6.66 31.13
N ALA A 16 35.16 6.97 32.44
CA ALA A 16 33.99 6.82 33.31
C ALA A 16 32.88 7.86 33.00
N PHE A 17 33.24 9.09 32.60
CA PHE A 17 32.25 10.06 32.13
C PHE A 17 31.62 9.65 30.79
N PHE A 18 32.41 9.05 29.88
CA PHE A 18 31.88 8.56 28.59
C PHE A 18 30.93 7.38 28.76
N THR A 19 31.17 6.46 29.70
CA THR A 19 30.23 5.36 29.98
C THR A 19 28.97 5.80 30.72
N LEU A 20 29.05 6.84 31.55
CA LEU A 20 27.88 7.41 32.22
C LEU A 20 26.95 8.15 31.24
N PHE A 21 27.49 8.77 30.19
CA PHE A 21 26.70 9.42 29.13
C PHE A 21 26.00 8.44 28.17
N ILE A 22 26.47 7.20 28.06
CA ILE A 22 25.82 6.17 27.22
C ILE A 22 24.58 5.58 27.92
N ALA A 23 24.47 5.70 29.24
CA ALA A 23 23.34 5.17 30.00
C ALA A 23 22.17 6.18 30.17
N LEU A 24 22.35 7.47 29.88
CA LEU A 24 21.39 8.54 30.22
C LEU A 24 21.18 9.60 29.12
N GLY A 25 20.94 9.18 27.87
CA GLY A 25 20.38 10.06 26.84
C GLY A 25 20.17 9.30 25.52
N PHE A 26 19.00 9.25 24.88
CA PHE A 26 17.83 10.13 24.90
C PHE A 26 16.58 9.29 24.61
N CYS A 27 15.62 9.34 25.53
CA CYS A 27 14.22 9.19 25.17
C CYS A 27 13.74 10.55 24.62
N ALA A 28 12.74 10.51 23.74
CA ALA A 28 12.08 11.61 23.03
C ALA A 28 12.76 12.11 21.74
N ALA A 29 12.73 11.27 20.70
CA ALA A 29 12.38 11.77 19.38
C ALA A 29 10.86 11.61 19.23
N LEU A 30 10.17 12.74 19.20
CA LEU A 30 8.76 12.89 18.84
C LEU A 30 8.45 12.06 17.58
N PRO A 31 7.26 11.43 17.47
CA PRO A 31 6.86 10.84 16.20
C PRO A 31 6.91 11.94 15.15
N VAL A 32 7.72 11.74 14.11
CA VAL A 32 7.61 12.48 12.86
C VAL A 32 6.15 12.40 12.48
N SER A 33 5.49 13.55 12.49
CA SER A 33 4.22 13.79 11.82
C SER A 33 4.43 13.55 10.34
N SER A 34 4.48 12.28 9.94
CA SER A 34 4.00 11.88 8.63
C SER A 34 2.54 12.27 8.64
N SER A 35 2.24 13.34 7.91
CA SER A 35 0.92 13.72 7.45
C SER A 35 0.26 12.52 6.76
N SER A 36 -0.23 11.62 7.59
CA SER A 36 -1.29 10.72 7.29
C SER A 36 -2.52 11.58 7.53
N ASP A 37 -3.12 12.09 6.47
CA ASP A 37 -4.55 12.40 6.51
C ASP A 37 -5.31 11.07 6.61
N VAL A 38 -5.12 10.39 7.75
CA VAL A 38 -6.12 9.54 8.34
C VAL A 38 -6.97 10.53 9.11
N VAL A 39 -8.11 10.88 8.51
CA VAL A 39 -9.15 11.68 9.14
C VAL A 39 -9.48 11.01 10.47
N VAL A 40 -8.95 11.56 11.56
CA VAL A 40 -9.33 11.19 12.92
C VAL A 40 -10.66 11.84 13.19
N ASP A 41 -11.60 10.96 13.49
CA ASP A 41 -12.94 11.19 14.01
C ASP A 41 -12.93 12.32 15.05
N SER A 42 -13.36 13.51 14.63
CA SER A 42 -13.78 14.58 15.54
C SER A 42 -15.28 14.58 15.53
N GLY A 43 -15.85 13.86 16.50
CA GLY A 43 -17.26 13.90 16.80
C GLY A 43 -17.69 15.33 17.10
N LEU A 44 -18.45 15.91 16.17
CA LEU A 44 -19.45 16.92 16.47
C LEU A 44 -20.78 16.32 16.08
N GLU A 45 -21.54 15.90 17.09
CA GLU A 45 -22.92 15.47 16.95
C GLU A 45 -23.74 16.59 16.31
N VAL A 46 -24.09 16.42 15.03
CA VAL A 46 -25.19 17.18 14.43
C VAL A 46 -26.45 16.34 14.60
N ARG A 47 -27.26 16.74 15.58
CA ARG A 47 -28.65 16.30 15.73
C ARG A 47 -29.40 16.54 14.42
N GLY A 48 -29.72 15.47 13.72
CA GLY A 48 -30.60 15.49 12.56
C GLY A 48 -30.81 14.06 12.07
N ASN A 49 -32.06 13.59 12.12
CA ASN A 49 -32.53 12.27 11.68
C ASN A 49 -32.29 12.01 10.18
N THR A 50 -31.04 11.96 9.76
CA THR A 50 -30.65 11.40 8.46
C THR A 50 -30.06 10.03 8.76
N PRO A 51 -30.61 8.92 8.23
CA PRO A 51 -29.96 7.63 8.39
C PRO A 51 -28.58 7.71 7.71
N SER A 52 -27.53 7.91 8.50
CA SER A 52 -26.16 7.86 8.02
C SER A 52 -25.89 6.43 7.59
N LYS A 53 -25.91 6.17 6.28
CA LYS A 53 -25.45 4.87 5.77
C LYS A 53 -24.03 4.63 6.27
N PRO A 54 -23.70 3.45 6.80
CA PRO A 54 -22.34 3.13 7.17
C PRO A 54 -21.47 3.24 5.91
N SER A 55 -20.58 4.22 5.89
CA SER A 55 -19.58 4.43 4.83
C SER A 55 -18.32 3.69 5.25
N LYS A 56 -18.07 2.51 4.66
CA LYS A 56 -16.85 1.75 4.93
C LYS A 56 -15.78 2.11 3.91
N GLU A 57 -14.65 2.64 4.38
CA GLU A 57 -13.46 2.85 3.56
C GLU A 57 -12.37 1.84 3.94
N ALA A 58 -11.61 1.34 2.96
CA ALA A 58 -10.54 0.39 3.22
C ALA A 58 -9.41 0.46 2.18
N THR A 59 -8.19 0.16 2.61
CA THR A 59 -7.01 0.15 1.75
C THR A 59 -6.26 -1.18 1.84
N VAL A 60 -5.59 -1.55 0.75
CA VAL A 60 -4.68 -2.67 0.68
C VAL A 60 -3.27 -2.18 0.96
N LYS A 61 -2.58 -2.85 1.88
CA LYS A 61 -1.19 -2.55 2.23
C LYS A 61 -0.25 -3.27 1.27
N MET A 62 0.99 -2.80 1.19
CA MET A 62 2.05 -3.48 0.44
C MET A 62 2.18 -4.94 0.90
N GLY A 63 2.34 -5.86 -0.06
CA GLY A 63 2.47 -7.30 0.16
C GLY A 63 1.14 -8.04 0.33
N ASP A 64 0.00 -7.37 0.15
CA ASP A 64 -1.33 -7.93 0.41
C ASP A 64 -2.21 -7.92 -0.85
N THR A 65 -3.18 -8.84 -0.87
CA THR A 65 -4.19 -8.96 -1.93
C THR A 65 -5.54 -9.24 -1.29
N LYS A 66 -6.53 -8.37 -1.51
CA LYS A 66 -7.85 -8.47 -0.87
C LYS A 66 -8.98 -8.38 -1.85
N PHE A 67 -10.06 -9.10 -1.54
CA PHE A 67 -11.36 -8.90 -2.15
C PHE A 67 -12.24 -7.97 -1.30
N PHE A 68 -12.91 -7.04 -1.95
CA PHE A 68 -13.90 -6.13 -1.39
C PHE A 68 -15.25 -6.38 -2.05
N ASP A 69 -16.19 -6.91 -1.25
CA ASP A 69 -17.58 -7.07 -1.66
C ASP A 69 -18.34 -5.75 -1.49
N PHE A 70 -18.74 -5.12 -2.59
CA PHE A 70 -19.44 -3.84 -2.54
C PHE A 70 -20.81 -3.93 -1.86
N LYS A 71 -21.37 -5.13 -1.67
CA LYS A 71 -22.60 -5.32 -0.89
C LYS A 71 -22.39 -5.11 0.62
N LYS A 72 -21.15 -5.12 1.10
CA LYS A 72 -20.81 -4.91 2.52
C LYS A 72 -20.72 -3.43 2.94
N GLY A 73 -21.27 -2.51 2.13
CA GLY A 73 -21.35 -1.08 2.47
C GLY A 73 -20.06 -0.28 2.24
N TYR A 74 -19.14 -0.79 1.41
CA TYR A 74 -17.96 -0.01 1.03
C TYR A 74 -18.34 1.18 0.14
N THR A 75 -17.77 2.34 0.43
CA THR A 75 -17.91 3.57 -0.37
C THR A 75 -16.62 3.89 -1.11
N LYS A 76 -15.46 3.54 -0.53
CA LYS A 76 -14.16 3.62 -1.18
C LYS A 76 -13.27 2.45 -0.80
N VAL A 77 -12.59 1.88 -1.79
CA VAL A 77 -11.53 0.91 -1.56
C VAL A 77 -10.32 1.25 -2.43
N GLY A 78 -9.10 0.96 -2.00
CA GLY A 78 -7.95 1.36 -2.80
C GLY A 78 -6.63 0.81 -2.30
N SER A 79 -5.57 1.39 -2.84
CA SER A 79 -4.20 1.18 -2.40
C SER A 79 -3.40 2.45 -2.66
N SER A 80 -2.41 2.73 -1.82
CA SER A 80 -1.59 3.94 -1.85
C SER A 80 -0.16 3.63 -1.44
N GLY A 81 0.75 4.60 -1.54
CA GLY A 81 2.15 4.42 -1.16
C GLY A 81 2.93 3.59 -2.18
N PHE A 82 2.55 3.66 -3.46
CA PHE A 82 3.29 2.99 -4.52
C PHE A 82 4.58 3.77 -4.79
N ASN A 83 5.69 3.34 -4.19
CA ASN A 83 7.02 3.79 -4.55
C ASN A 83 7.79 2.58 -5.05
N SER A 84 8.07 2.52 -6.36
CA SER A 84 8.66 1.34 -7.00
C SER A 84 7.86 0.05 -6.74
N CYS A 85 6.52 0.16 -6.78
CA CYS A 85 5.56 -0.92 -6.57
C CYS A 85 4.71 -1.20 -7.82
N LEU A 86 4.02 -2.36 -7.80
CA LEU A 86 3.08 -2.85 -8.79
C LEU A 86 1.70 -3.03 -8.15
N GLY A 87 0.66 -2.59 -8.84
CA GLY A 87 -0.73 -2.73 -8.40
C GLY A 87 -1.50 -3.65 -9.32
N ALA A 88 -2.34 -4.51 -8.74
CA ALA A 88 -3.36 -5.25 -9.47
C ALA A 88 -4.74 -4.71 -9.07
N LEU A 89 -5.60 -4.49 -10.07
CA LEU A 89 -7.01 -4.20 -9.83
C LEU A 89 -7.85 -5.04 -10.79
N ILE A 90 -8.71 -5.89 -10.23
CA ILE A 90 -9.78 -6.59 -10.95
C ILE A 90 -11.08 -6.09 -10.33
N VAL A 91 -11.89 -5.35 -11.07
CA VAL A 91 -13.09 -4.70 -10.54
C VAL A 91 -14.30 -4.95 -11.40
N SER A 92 -15.45 -5.15 -10.77
CA SER A 92 -16.76 -5.31 -11.40
C SER A 92 -17.79 -4.46 -10.66
N ASP A 93 -19.05 -4.54 -11.09
CA ASP A 93 -20.17 -3.93 -10.38
C ASP A 93 -20.40 -4.57 -8.99
N GLY A 94 -19.94 -5.81 -8.76
CA GLY A 94 -20.17 -6.53 -7.50
C GLY A 94 -19.03 -6.44 -6.48
N GLY A 95 -17.81 -6.12 -6.92
CA GLY A 95 -16.67 -6.01 -6.01
C GLY A 95 -15.34 -5.75 -6.71
N ALA A 96 -14.28 -5.69 -5.93
CA ALA A 96 -12.92 -5.50 -6.42
C ALA A 96 -11.93 -6.44 -5.74
N ILE A 97 -11.00 -7.01 -6.50
CA ILE A 97 -9.76 -7.62 -6.00
C ILE A 97 -8.65 -6.59 -6.23
N ILE A 98 -7.96 -6.22 -5.15
CA ILE A 98 -6.88 -5.24 -5.15
C ILE A 98 -5.63 -5.92 -4.61
N GLY A 99 -4.53 -5.84 -5.35
CA GLY A 99 -3.21 -6.31 -4.92
C GLY A 99 -2.19 -5.18 -4.94
N HIS A 100 -1.27 -5.19 -3.99
CA HIS A 100 -0.15 -4.25 -3.92
C HIS A 100 1.14 -5.03 -3.70
N TYR A 101 2.02 -5.02 -4.69
CA TYR A 101 3.27 -5.74 -4.69
C TYR A 101 4.46 -4.79 -4.85
N THR A 102 5.61 -5.13 -4.32
CA THR A 102 6.90 -4.46 -4.60
C THR A 102 7.38 -4.73 -6.04
N ALA A 103 8.16 -3.84 -6.65
CA ALA A 103 8.78 -4.05 -7.96
C ALA A 103 10.32 -4.10 -7.92
N THR A 104 10.94 -3.94 -6.73
CA THR A 104 12.40 -3.76 -6.59
C THR A 104 13.01 -4.75 -5.60
N HIS A 105 14.34 -4.95 -5.75
CA HIS A 105 15.19 -5.82 -4.92
C HIS A 105 15.96 -5.07 -3.82
N THR A 106 15.67 -3.79 -3.57
CA THR A 106 16.58 -2.93 -2.78
C THR A 106 15.88 -2.23 -1.62
N ASP A 107 16.24 -2.72 -0.42
CA ASP A 107 16.27 -2.10 0.92
C ASP A 107 14.92 -1.72 1.54
N ILE A 108 14.36 -2.47 2.51
CA ILE A 108 14.93 -2.94 3.78
C ILE A 108 14.33 -4.33 4.09
N LYS A 109 15.20 -5.34 4.22
CA LYS A 109 14.94 -6.78 4.47
C LYS A 109 14.34 -7.53 3.27
N ASP A 110 15.02 -8.62 2.88
CA ASP A 110 14.75 -9.56 1.78
C ASP A 110 13.37 -10.28 1.79
N GLU A 111 12.36 -9.72 2.46
CA GLU A 111 11.06 -10.37 2.68
C GLU A 111 9.95 -9.88 1.73
N PHE A 112 10.18 -8.80 0.99
CA PHE A 112 9.19 -8.23 0.07
C PHE A 112 9.76 -8.14 -1.34
N GLN A 113 9.83 -9.29 -2.01
CA GLN A 113 9.98 -9.37 -3.48
C GLN A 113 8.61 -9.65 -4.12
N PHE A 114 8.41 -9.25 -5.38
CA PHE A 114 7.24 -9.71 -6.12
C PHE A 114 7.34 -11.21 -6.33
N ASN A 115 6.67 -11.96 -5.46
CA ASN A 115 6.56 -13.39 -5.62
C ASN A 115 5.39 -13.68 -6.57
N THR A 116 5.73 -13.95 -7.83
CA THR A 116 4.78 -14.25 -8.90
C THR A 116 3.89 -15.44 -8.57
N LYS A 117 4.43 -16.44 -7.86
CA LYS A 117 3.68 -17.61 -7.42
C LYS A 117 2.63 -17.22 -6.37
N ASP A 118 3.01 -16.43 -5.37
CA ASP A 118 2.08 -15.94 -4.35
C ASP A 118 1.00 -15.03 -4.95
N ALA A 119 1.38 -14.08 -5.80
CA ALA A 119 0.44 -13.21 -6.50
C ALA A 119 -0.54 -14.01 -7.36
N ASN A 120 -0.06 -15.02 -8.11
CA ASN A 120 -0.91 -15.90 -8.90
C ASN A 120 -1.86 -16.71 -8.01
N THR A 121 -1.34 -17.35 -6.96
CA THR A 121 -2.16 -18.13 -6.02
C THR A 121 -3.26 -17.28 -5.41
N ARG A 122 -2.94 -16.11 -4.84
CA ARG A 122 -3.93 -15.23 -4.20
C ARG A 122 -4.96 -14.68 -5.19
N ILE A 123 -4.52 -14.22 -6.36
CA ILE A 123 -5.45 -13.72 -7.39
C ILE A 123 -6.37 -14.85 -7.86
N LYS A 124 -5.83 -16.04 -8.13
CA LYS A 124 -6.59 -17.22 -8.54
C LYS A 124 -7.63 -17.60 -7.49
N GLU A 125 -7.22 -17.71 -6.23
CA GLU A 125 -8.09 -18.08 -5.10
C GLU A 125 -9.20 -17.06 -4.90
N LEU A 126 -8.87 -15.77 -4.81
CA LEU A 126 -9.85 -14.71 -4.60
C LEU A 126 -10.80 -14.58 -5.80
N TYR A 127 -10.31 -14.69 -7.02
CA TYR A 127 -11.15 -14.64 -8.21
C TYR A 127 -12.09 -15.84 -8.29
N SER A 128 -11.59 -17.05 -8.03
CA SER A 128 -12.39 -18.28 -8.04
C SER A 128 -13.47 -18.25 -6.95
N ALA A 129 -13.09 -17.89 -5.71
CA ALA A 129 -14.00 -17.83 -4.57
C ALA A 129 -15.08 -16.75 -4.73
N ASN A 130 -14.78 -15.65 -5.45
CA ASN A 130 -15.67 -14.51 -5.57
C ASN A 130 -16.18 -14.28 -7.01
N LYS A 131 -16.12 -15.30 -7.88
CA LYS A 131 -16.51 -15.21 -9.30
C LYS A 131 -17.94 -14.67 -9.50
N ASN A 132 -18.84 -14.98 -8.57
CA ASN A 132 -20.22 -14.48 -8.61
C ASN A 132 -20.34 -12.97 -8.31
N SER A 133 -19.39 -12.41 -7.57
CA SER A 133 -19.30 -10.98 -7.30
C SER A 133 -18.46 -10.27 -8.37
N ILE A 134 -17.43 -10.93 -8.91
CA ILE A 134 -16.60 -10.45 -10.02
C ILE A 134 -17.16 -10.95 -11.36
N LYS A 135 -18.36 -10.49 -11.75
CA LYS A 135 -18.99 -10.80 -13.03
C LYS A 135 -19.64 -9.58 -13.68
N GLY A 136 -19.99 -9.69 -14.96
CA GLY A 136 -20.58 -8.60 -15.74
C GLY A 136 -19.51 -7.68 -16.30
N ASN A 137 -19.57 -6.39 -15.97
CA ASN A 137 -18.63 -5.38 -16.45
C ASN A 137 -17.29 -5.42 -15.70
N VAL A 138 -16.54 -6.50 -15.90
CA VAL A 138 -15.23 -6.70 -15.29
C VAL A 138 -14.17 -5.90 -16.04
N LYS A 139 -13.40 -5.10 -15.31
CA LYS A 139 -12.23 -4.38 -15.81
C LYS A 139 -11.00 -4.78 -15.03
N THR A 140 -9.89 -4.92 -15.73
CA THR A 140 -8.62 -5.34 -15.15
C THR A 140 -7.52 -4.33 -15.44
N TYR A 141 -6.68 -4.07 -14.45
CA TYR A 141 -5.60 -3.09 -14.54
C TYR A 141 -4.34 -3.60 -13.87
N VAL A 142 -3.21 -3.23 -14.46
CA VAL A 142 -1.89 -3.25 -13.81
C VAL A 142 -1.42 -1.81 -13.64
N TYR A 143 -1.08 -1.44 -12.41
CA TYR A 143 -0.63 -0.09 -12.06
C TYR A 143 0.87 -0.12 -11.75
N VAL A 144 1.67 0.64 -12.50
CA VAL A 144 3.14 0.50 -12.47
C VAL A 144 3.82 1.85 -12.58
N GLN A 145 4.99 1.99 -11.95
CA GLN A 145 5.74 3.24 -12.01
C GLN A 145 6.27 3.48 -13.42
N LYS A 146 6.16 4.72 -13.92
CA LYS A 146 6.70 5.11 -15.21
C LYS A 146 8.24 5.06 -15.19
N ASP A 147 8.81 4.63 -16.32
CA ASP A 147 10.25 4.64 -16.59
C ASP A 147 11.10 3.81 -15.60
N ASN A 148 10.48 2.84 -14.91
CA ASN A 148 11.17 1.86 -14.06
C ASN A 148 11.34 0.53 -14.82
N GLN A 149 12.56 0.25 -15.28
CA GLN A 149 12.87 -0.95 -16.08
C GLN A 149 12.58 -2.27 -15.34
N SER A 150 12.88 -2.34 -14.03
CA SER A 150 12.56 -3.51 -13.22
C SER A 150 11.05 -3.73 -13.14
N ALA A 151 10.29 -2.65 -12.99
CA ALA A 151 8.84 -2.71 -12.93
C ALA A 151 8.21 -3.10 -14.28
N ALA A 152 8.84 -2.78 -15.42
CA ALA A 152 8.35 -3.18 -16.74
C ALA A 152 8.27 -4.72 -16.87
N LYS A 153 9.34 -5.45 -16.51
CA LYS A 153 9.34 -6.93 -16.53
C LYS A 153 8.22 -7.51 -15.65
N TRP A 154 8.18 -7.08 -14.38
CA TRP A 154 7.21 -7.60 -13.43
C TRP A 154 5.76 -7.21 -13.75
N SER A 155 5.57 -6.08 -14.43
CA SER A 155 4.25 -5.69 -14.93
C SER A 155 3.74 -6.66 -15.99
N GLU A 156 4.58 -7.17 -16.90
CA GLU A 156 4.19 -8.17 -17.89
C GLU A 156 3.81 -9.51 -17.24
N GLU A 157 4.54 -9.92 -16.21
CA GLU A 157 4.22 -11.12 -15.45
C GLU A 157 2.89 -10.97 -14.70
N LEU A 158 2.66 -9.83 -14.06
CA LEU A 158 1.37 -9.55 -13.39
C LEU A 158 0.22 -9.44 -14.39
N LYS A 159 0.45 -8.86 -15.58
CA LYS A 159 -0.53 -8.81 -16.67
C LYS A 159 -0.93 -10.23 -17.09
N LYS A 160 0.06 -11.12 -17.25
CA LYS A 160 -0.17 -12.52 -17.58
C LYS A 160 -0.97 -13.23 -16.49
N ILE A 161 -0.59 -13.08 -15.22
CA ILE A 161 -1.32 -13.65 -14.08
C ILE A 161 -2.80 -13.22 -14.10
N ILE A 162 -3.08 -11.93 -14.27
CA ILE A 162 -4.45 -11.43 -14.32
C ILE A 162 -5.20 -11.99 -15.53
N LYS A 163 -4.57 -12.01 -16.71
CA LYS A 163 -5.17 -12.55 -17.94
C LYS A 163 -5.49 -14.04 -17.81
N ASP A 164 -4.57 -14.84 -17.31
CA ASP A 164 -4.72 -16.30 -17.20
C ASP A 164 -5.85 -16.67 -16.21
N ASN A 165 -6.07 -15.85 -15.18
CA ASN A 165 -7.14 -16.09 -14.19
C ASN A 165 -8.50 -15.49 -14.58
N THR A 166 -8.52 -14.35 -15.27
CA THR A 166 -9.77 -13.62 -15.58
C THR A 166 -10.24 -13.80 -17.02
N GLY A 167 -9.35 -14.18 -17.93
CA GLY A 167 -9.56 -14.16 -19.39
C GLY A 167 -9.50 -12.76 -20.01
N ILE A 168 -9.25 -11.71 -19.22
CA ILE A 168 -9.34 -10.31 -19.67
C ILE A 168 -7.95 -9.71 -19.68
N GLN A 169 -7.58 -9.10 -20.82
CA GLN A 169 -6.31 -8.38 -20.95
C GLN A 169 -6.33 -7.12 -20.07
N PRO A 170 -5.44 -7.01 -19.06
CA PRO A 170 -5.38 -5.84 -18.21
C PRO A 170 -4.81 -4.62 -18.93
N GLU A 171 -5.41 -3.46 -18.66
CA GLU A 171 -4.90 -2.16 -19.08
C GLU A 171 -3.75 -1.74 -18.15
N VAL A 172 -2.69 -1.17 -18.73
CA VAL A 172 -1.57 -0.64 -17.94
C VAL A 172 -1.82 0.82 -17.59
N LYS A 173 -1.73 1.14 -16.31
CA LYS A 173 -1.81 2.50 -15.77
C LYS A 173 -0.47 2.88 -15.16
N LEU A 174 0.06 4.00 -15.59
CA LEU A 174 1.38 4.48 -15.19
C LEU A 174 1.25 5.53 -14.08
N TYR A 175 2.20 5.55 -13.14
CA TYR A 175 2.29 6.58 -12.12
C TYR A 175 3.72 7.06 -11.87
N GLY A 176 3.82 8.28 -11.35
CA GLY A 176 5.10 8.90 -11.03
C GLY A 176 6.07 8.93 -12.21
N ASP A 177 7.30 9.34 -11.92
CA ASP A 177 8.43 9.27 -12.85
C ASP A 177 9.62 8.82 -12.01
N TYR A 178 10.18 7.63 -12.29
CA TYR A 178 11.27 7.08 -11.48
C TYR A 178 12.48 8.03 -11.41
N THR A 179 12.70 8.84 -12.45
CA THR A 179 13.82 9.79 -12.52
C THR A 179 13.61 11.03 -11.65
N LYS A 180 12.36 11.32 -11.30
CA LYS A 180 11.97 12.45 -10.46
C LYS A 180 11.50 11.88 -9.12
N LYS A 181 12.41 11.81 -8.14
CA LYS A 181 12.29 11.21 -6.78
C LYS A 181 11.04 11.55 -5.92
N GLN A 182 10.00 12.15 -6.48
CA GLN A 182 8.72 12.41 -5.84
C GLN A 182 7.61 12.00 -6.79
N ASN A 183 6.88 10.94 -6.41
CA ASN A 183 5.43 10.77 -6.58
C ASN A 183 5.08 9.36 -6.08
N SER A 184 4.62 9.27 -4.83
CA SER A 184 3.99 8.04 -4.33
C SER A 184 2.65 7.86 -5.05
N GLY A 185 2.53 6.81 -5.85
CA GLY A 185 1.29 6.51 -6.56
C GLY A 185 0.21 5.92 -5.64
N GLY A 186 -0.97 5.73 -6.22
CA GLY A 186 -2.09 5.04 -5.62
C GLY A 186 -3.29 5.01 -6.54
N PHE A 187 -4.31 4.24 -6.14
CA PHE A 187 -5.60 4.30 -6.80
C PHE A 187 -6.72 4.05 -5.81
N THR A 188 -7.88 4.58 -6.14
CA THR A 188 -9.11 4.42 -5.36
C THR A 188 -10.25 4.05 -6.29
N VAL A 189 -11.01 3.04 -5.89
CA VAL A 189 -12.30 2.67 -6.45
C VAL A 189 -13.37 3.30 -5.57
N THR A 190 -14.02 4.34 -6.08
CA THR A 190 -15.20 4.94 -5.45
C THR A 190 -16.43 4.21 -5.91
N ILE A 191 -17.20 3.71 -4.96
CA ILE A 191 -18.40 2.91 -5.19
C ILE A 191 -19.61 3.86 -5.10
N LYS A 192 -20.37 3.94 -6.20
CA LYS A 192 -21.54 4.79 -6.35
C LYS A 192 -22.81 3.96 -6.16
N GLU A 193 -23.82 4.58 -5.58
CA GLU A 193 -25.07 3.95 -5.15
C GLU A 193 -25.74 3.06 -6.21
N LYS A 194 -26.43 2.03 -5.70
CA LYS A 194 -27.25 1.10 -6.48
C LYS A 194 -28.48 1.81 -7.03
N LYS A 195 -28.45 2.28 -8.27
CA LYS A 195 -29.69 2.60 -9.00
C LYS A 195 -30.25 1.32 -9.62
N LYS A 196 -31.50 0.97 -9.30
CA LYS A 196 -32.19 -0.24 -9.81
C LYS A 196 -31.42 -1.55 -9.57
N GLY A 197 -30.79 -1.69 -8.40
CA GLY A 197 -30.04 -2.89 -8.02
C GLY A 197 -28.64 -3.04 -8.66
N LYS A 198 -28.23 -2.11 -9.53
CA LYS A 198 -26.88 -2.10 -10.13
C LYS A 198 -25.98 -1.10 -9.41
N THR A 199 -24.93 -1.60 -8.76
CA THR A 199 -23.85 -0.76 -8.22
C THR A 199 -23.03 -0.23 -9.39
N SER A 200 -22.57 1.02 -9.31
CA SER A 200 -21.60 1.55 -10.26
C SER A 200 -20.33 1.95 -9.51
N TYR A 201 -19.20 2.08 -10.22
CA TYR A 201 -17.95 2.49 -9.62
C TYR A 201 -17.16 3.42 -10.56
N SER A 202 -16.21 4.15 -9.98
CA SER A 202 -15.21 4.91 -10.73
C SER A 202 -13.84 4.68 -10.12
N VAL A 203 -12.82 4.51 -10.97
CA VAL A 203 -11.43 4.36 -10.52
C VAL A 203 -10.71 5.69 -10.72
N LYS A 204 -10.09 6.20 -9.66
CA LYS A 204 -9.21 7.36 -9.67
C LYS A 204 -7.77 6.89 -9.46
N TRP A 205 -6.86 7.36 -10.30
CA TRP A 205 -5.43 7.10 -10.22
C TRP A 205 -4.75 8.36 -9.66
N ALA A 206 -3.81 8.17 -8.76
CA ALA A 206 -2.98 9.22 -8.17
C ALA A 206 -1.57 9.23 -8.80
#